data_AF-A0A9X3CSV7-F1
#
_entry.id   AF-A0A9X3CSV7-F1
#
_cell.length_a   1.000
_cell.length_b   1.000
_cell.length_c   1.000
_cell.angle_alpha   90.00
_cell.angle_beta   90.00
_cell.angle_gamma   90.00
#
_symmetry.space_group_name_H-M   'P 1'
#
loop_
_entity.id
_entity.type
_entity.pdbx_description
1 polymer ?
#
loop_
_entity_poly.entity_id
_entity_poly.type
_entity_poly.pdbx_seq_one_letter_code
_entity_poly.pdbx_strand_id
1 'polypeptide(L)'
;MKHKLFSVTDWSKYQIIKAMDANSAVQRAHSRKNYTLIPSNELTEYTVTNVMCCEYSGALKHRLDACITDIDRILLMDMSPETQHYQIS
;
A
#
# COMPACT_ATOMS: atom_id res chain seq x y z
N MET A 1 -20.21 -5.07 2.46
CA MET A 1 -19.17 -4.78 1.43
C MET A 1 -18.45 -6.08 1.07
N LYS A 2 -18.05 -6.27 -0.20
CA LYS A 2 -17.32 -7.47 -0.64
C LYS A 2 -15.83 -7.31 -0.35
N HIS A 3 -15.17 -8.36 0.11
CA HIS A 3 -13.71 -8.37 0.29
C HIS A 3 -12.99 -8.16 -1.06
N LYS A 4 -11.91 -7.37 -1.02
CA LYS A 4 -11.00 -7.07 -2.14
C LYS A 4 -9.58 -7.49 -1.76
N LEU A 5 -8.70 -7.54 -2.76
CA LEU A 5 -7.26 -7.75 -2.56
C LEU A 5 -6.56 -6.38 -2.56
N PHE A 6 -5.59 -6.23 -1.68
CA PHE A 6 -4.79 -5.02 -1.54
C PHE A 6 -3.31 -5.40 -1.55
N SER A 7 -2.51 -4.65 -2.29
CA SER A 7 -1.06 -4.70 -2.17
C SER A 7 -0.65 -3.83 -1.00
N VAL A 8 0.14 -4.37 -0.07
CA VAL A 8 0.62 -3.68 1.14
C VAL A 8 2.12 -3.86 1.24
N THR A 9 2.84 -2.77 1.53
CA THR A 9 4.28 -2.83 1.78
C THR A 9 4.75 -1.84 2.84
N ASP A 10 5.74 -2.23 3.62
CA ASP A 10 6.47 -1.40 4.59
C ASP A 10 7.89 -1.08 4.13
N TRP A 11 8.12 -1.07 2.81
CA TRP A 11 9.43 -0.96 2.12
C TRP A 11 10.33 -2.19 2.22
N SER A 12 10.14 -3.01 3.26
CA SER A 12 10.93 -4.22 3.47
C SER A 12 10.24 -5.48 2.94
N LYS A 13 8.91 -5.49 2.96
CA LYS A 13 8.10 -6.66 2.59
C LYS A 13 6.90 -6.24 1.77
N TYR A 14 6.66 -6.96 0.67
CA TYR A 14 5.46 -6.85 -0.14
C TYR A 14 4.48 -8.00 0.18
N GLN A 15 3.20 -7.68 0.33
CA GLN A 15 2.16 -8.66 0.64
C GLN A 15 0.85 -8.35 -0.10
N ILE A 16 0.10 -9.39 -0.46
CA ILE A 16 -1.28 -9.27 -0.94
C ILE A 16 -2.24 -9.67 0.18
N ILE A 17 -3.07 -8.74 0.61
CA ILE A 17 -3.98 -8.90 1.75
C ILE A 17 -5.43 -8.83 1.29
N LYS A 18 -6.25 -9.79 1.73
CA LYS A 18 -7.70 -9.75 1.54
C LYS A 18 -8.36 -8.97 2.68
N ALA A 19 -9.01 -7.85 2.36
CA ALA A 19 -9.65 -6.96 3.32
C ALA A 19 -10.92 -6.28 2.74
N MET A 20 -11.63 -5.51 3.56
CA MET A 20 -12.79 -4.73 3.11
C MET A 20 -12.39 -3.38 2.49
N ASP A 21 -11.33 -2.78 3.02
CA ASP A 21 -10.76 -1.50 2.63
C ASP A 21 -9.24 -1.49 2.91
N ALA A 22 -8.56 -0.46 2.42
CA ALA A 22 -7.10 -0.32 2.53
C ALA A 22 -6.63 -0.21 3.99
N ASN A 23 -7.35 0.53 4.84
CA ASN A 23 -6.99 0.65 6.25
C ASN A 23 -7.04 -0.72 6.95
N SER A 24 -8.11 -1.47 6.73
CA SER A 24 -8.24 -2.85 7.22
C SER A 24 -7.15 -3.78 6.68
N ALA A 25 -6.66 -3.55 5.46
CA ALA A 25 -5.55 -4.31 4.88
C ALA A 25 -4.23 -4.01 5.61
N VAL A 26 -3.91 -2.73 5.83
CA VAL A 26 -2.72 -2.28 6.56
C VAL A 26 -2.71 -2.80 7.99
N GLN A 27 -3.84 -2.69 8.71
CA GLN A 27 -3.97 -3.20 10.07
C GLN A 27 -3.80 -4.72 10.16
N ARG A 28 -4.25 -5.47 9.15
CA ARG A 28 -4.03 -6.93 9.06
C ARG A 28 -2.59 -7.29 8.77
N ALA A 29 -1.92 -6.54 7.89
CA ALA A 29 -0.51 -6.76 7.57
C ALA A 29 0.42 -6.45 8.75
N HIS A 30 0.04 -5.48 9.59
CA HIS A 30 0.89 -4.94 10.65
C HIS A 30 0.14 -4.73 11.98
N SER A 31 -0.44 -5.81 12.51
CA SER A 31 -1.32 -5.86 13.69
C SER A 31 -0.79 -5.26 15.02
N ARG A 32 0.41 -4.70 15.06
CA ARG A 32 1.05 -4.16 16.28
C ARG A 32 1.27 -2.64 16.24
N LYS A 33 0.92 -1.96 15.14
CA LYS A 33 1.24 -0.55 14.93
C LYS A 33 -0.02 0.22 14.54
N ASN A 34 -0.16 1.42 15.11
CA ASN A 34 -1.26 2.32 14.79
C ASN A 34 -0.89 3.14 13.56
N TYR A 35 -1.26 2.63 12.39
CA TYR A 35 -1.10 3.37 11.14
C TYR A 35 -2.27 4.32 10.89
N THR A 36 -1.95 5.55 10.51
CA THR A 36 -2.92 6.54 10.02
C THR A 36 -2.63 6.89 8.58
N LEU A 37 -3.70 7.09 7.81
CA LEU A 37 -3.62 7.52 6.42
C LEU A 37 -3.08 8.95 6.39
N ILE A 38 -2.07 9.17 5.55
CA ILE A 38 -1.57 10.51 5.23
C ILE A 38 -2.51 11.08 4.16
N PRO A 39 -3.20 12.20 4.43
CA PRO A 39 -4.03 12.85 3.42
C PRO A 39 -3.23 13.23 2.19
N SER A 40 -3.79 13.05 1.00
CA SER A 40 -3.06 13.29 -0.27
C SER A 40 -2.59 14.74 -0.43
N ASN A 41 -3.28 15.71 0.20
CA ASN A 41 -2.89 17.12 0.23
C ASN A 41 -1.75 17.43 1.21
N GLU A 42 -1.39 16.48 2.08
CA GLU A 42 -0.28 16.58 3.02
C GLU A 42 0.96 15.82 2.53
N LEU A 43 0.84 14.99 1.49
CA LEU A 43 1.97 14.30 0.88
C LEU A 43 2.89 15.29 0.18
N THR A 44 4.12 15.34 0.67
CA THR A 44 5.24 16.10 0.12
C THR A 44 6.47 15.21 0.01
N GLU A 45 7.50 15.67 -0.70
CA GLU A 45 8.80 14.96 -0.79
C GLU A 45 9.48 14.73 0.57
N TYR A 46 9.09 15.46 1.61
CA TYR A 46 9.61 15.32 2.98
C TYR A 46 8.78 14.39 3.86
N THR A 47 7.69 13.84 3.33
CA THR A 47 6.75 13.05 4.12
C THR A 47 7.28 11.64 4.33
N VAL A 48 7.37 11.23 5.59
CA VAL A 48 7.80 9.87 5.94
C VAL A 48 6.63 8.91 5.79
N THR A 49 6.64 8.15 4.70
CA THR A 49 5.72 7.03 4.51
C THR A 49 6.28 5.78 5.17
N ASN A 50 5.55 5.19 6.11
CA ASN A 50 5.94 3.91 6.72
C ASN A 50 5.31 2.71 6.03
N VAL A 51 4.10 2.85 5.48
CA VAL A 51 3.39 1.79 4.74
C VAL A 51 2.70 2.38 3.52
N MET A 52 2.74 1.65 2.41
CA MET A 52 1.97 1.92 1.21
C MET A 52 0.90 0.85 1.01
N CYS A 53 -0.27 1.25 0.53
CA CYS A 53 -1.36 0.33 0.22
C CYS A 53 -2.13 0.79 -1.02
N CYS A 54 -2.46 -0.13 -1.91
CA CYS A 54 -3.34 0.14 -3.05
C CYS A 54 -4.26 -1.07 -3.30
N GLU A 55 -5.40 -0.84 -3.95
CA GLU A 55 -6.24 -1.95 -4.39
C GLU A 55 -5.48 -2.76 -5.47
N TYR A 56 -5.44 -4.07 -5.31
CA TYR A 56 -4.78 -4.96 -6.26
C TYR A 56 -5.77 -5.35 -7.37
N SER A 57 -6.08 -4.38 -8.23
CA SER A 57 -7.02 -4.53 -9.33
C SER A 57 -6.64 -3.70 -10.57
N GLY A 58 -7.35 -3.89 -11.68
CA GLY A 58 -7.22 -3.09 -12.89
C GLY A 58 -5.82 -3.08 -13.52
N ALA A 59 -5.43 -1.93 -14.08
CA ALA A 59 -4.16 -1.74 -14.76
C ALA A 59 -2.95 -1.85 -13.83
N LEU A 60 -3.06 -1.35 -12.60
CA LEU A 60 -1.98 -1.42 -11.61
C LEU A 60 -1.66 -2.87 -11.25
N LYS A 61 -2.68 -3.74 -11.10
CA LYS A 61 -2.47 -5.18 -10.90
C LYS A 61 -1.63 -5.79 -12.03
N HIS A 62 -1.95 -5.52 -13.29
CA HIS A 62 -1.19 -6.07 -14.41
C HIS A 62 0.29 -5.62 -14.40
N ARG A 63 0.56 -4.38 -13.99
CA ARG A 63 1.92 -3.87 -13.84
C ARG A 63 2.65 -4.53 -12.67
N LEU A 64 1.98 -4.72 -11.53
CA LEU A 64 2.52 -5.43 -10.36
C LEU A 64 2.80 -6.91 -10.65
N ASP A 65 2.00 -7.55 -11.51
CA ASP A 65 2.20 -8.93 -11.96
C ASP A 65 3.41 -9.05 -12.90
N ALA A 66 3.70 -8.00 -13.66
CA ALA A 66 4.85 -7.94 -14.57
C ALA A 66 6.19 -7.66 -13.85
N CYS A 67 6.15 -7.14 -12.63
CA CYS A 67 7.34 -6.95 -11.80
C CYS A 67 8.00 -8.31 -11.48
N ILE A 68 9.30 -8.41 -11.65
CA ILE A 68 10.05 -9.65 -11.37
C ILE A 68 10.31 -9.76 -9.87
N THR A 69 10.63 -8.64 -9.23
CA THR A 69 11.04 -8.59 -7.82
C THR A 69 10.08 -7.77 -6.97
N ASP A 70 10.12 -7.97 -5.66
CA ASP A 70 9.32 -7.17 -4.74
C ASP A 70 9.78 -5.71 -4.68
N ILE A 71 11.08 -5.44 -4.88
CA ILE A 71 11.57 -4.06 -4.93
C ILE A 71 10.96 -3.32 -6.13
N ASP A 72 10.79 -3.97 -7.29
CA ASP A 72 10.11 -3.37 -8.44
C ASP A 72 8.66 -3.03 -8.12
N ARG A 73 7.96 -3.89 -7.38
CA ARG A 73 6.57 -3.66 -6.94
C ARG A 73 6.48 -2.48 -6.00
N ILE A 74 7.41 -2.38 -5.06
CA ILE A 74 7.47 -1.31 -4.07
C ILE A 74 7.68 0.05 -4.77
N LEU A 75 8.66 0.12 -5.67
CA LEU A 75 8.92 1.34 -6.45
C LEU A 75 7.74 1.70 -7.36
N LEU A 76 7.10 0.70 -7.97
CA LEU A 76 5.89 0.92 -8.75
C LEU A 76 4.75 1.47 -7.89
N MET A 77 4.53 0.94 -6.68
CA MET A 77 3.52 1.44 -5.76
C MET A 77 3.81 2.90 -5.38
N ASP A 78 5.05 3.24 -5.04
CA ASP A 78 5.45 4.59 -4.64
C ASP A 78 5.18 5.65 -5.73
N MET A 79 5.35 5.27 -7.00
CA MET A 79 5.07 6.16 -8.13
C MET A 79 3.60 6.16 -8.60
N SER A 80 2.74 5.31 -8.02
CA SER A 80 1.37 5.13 -8.51
C SER A 80 0.38 6.05 -7.78
N PRO A 81 -0.42 6.84 -8.51
CA PRO A 81 -1.34 7.82 -7.91
C PRO A 81 -2.49 7.17 -7.12
N GLU A 82 -2.76 5.88 -7.36
CA GLU A 82 -3.77 5.11 -6.63
C GLU A 82 -3.26 4.60 -5.26
N THR A 83 -1.97 4.81 -4.95
CA THR A 83 -1.35 4.35 -3.72
C THR A 83 -1.66 5.30 -2.57
N GLN A 84 -2.14 4.71 -1.48
CA GLN A 84 -2.35 5.38 -0.21
C GLN A 84 -1.13 5.19 0.68
N HIS A 85 -0.71 6.27 1.33
CA HIS A 85 0.48 6.32 2.16
C HIS A 85 0.07 6.44 3.63
N TYR A 86 0.75 5.72 4.50
CA TYR A 86 0.43 5.65 5.92
C TYR A 86 1.67 5.92 6.77
N GLN A 87 1.46 6.57 7.91
CA GLN A 87 2.48 6.83 8.92
C GLN A 87 2.11 6.20 10.26
N ILE A 88 3.12 5.92 11.10
CA ILE A 88 2.91 5.51 12.48
C ILE A 88 2.46 6.73 13.29
N SER A 89 1.37 6.58 14.03
CA SER A 89 0.91 7.55 15.05
C SER A 89 1.46 7.25 16.42
#